data_AF-A0A7G7BQT2-F1
#
_entry.id   AF-A0A7G7BQT2-F1
#
_cell.length_a   1.000
_cell.length_b   1.000
_cell.length_c   1.000
_cell.angle_alpha   90.00
_cell.angle_beta   90.00
_cell.angle_gamma   90.00
#
_symmetry.space_group_name_H-M   'P 1'
#
loop_
_entity.id
_entity.type
_entity.pdbx_description
1 polymer ?
#
loop_
_entity_poly.entity_id
_entity_poly.type
_entity_poly.pdbx_seq_one_letter_code
_entity_poly.pdbx_strand_id
1 'polypeptide(L)' 'MKPDNPLLKILACPLDKGPLILEENGDALYNPRLRRRYPIVDGIPQLLPSSGEPVADQEQDRLLDSA' A
#
# COMPACT_ATOMS: atom_id res chain seq x y z
N MET A 1 -2.40 11.38 1.67
CA MET A 1 -1.92 11.51 0.26
C MET A 1 -3.14 11.52 -0.67
N LYS A 2 -3.07 12.02 -1.92
CA LYS A 2 -4.21 11.96 -2.87
C LYS A 2 -4.05 10.77 -3.85
N PRO A 3 -5.12 10.06 -4.26
CA PRO A 3 -5.06 8.86 -5.12
C PRO A 3 -4.49 9.12 -6.53
N ASP A 4 -4.67 10.32 -7.05
CA ASP A 4 -4.25 10.79 -8.37
C ASP A 4 -2.82 11.36 -8.39
N ASN A 5 -2.08 11.24 -7.27
CA ASN A 5 -0.75 11.79 -7.16
C ASN A 5 0.24 11.06 -8.10
N PRO A 6 0.95 11.78 -9.00
CA PRO A 6 1.90 11.16 -9.93
C PRO A 6 3.03 10.40 -9.22
N LEU A 7 3.33 10.73 -7.96
CA LEU A 7 4.29 10.00 -7.15
C LEU A 7 3.88 8.54 -6.91
N LEU A 8 2.57 8.22 -6.82
CA LEU A 8 2.11 6.84 -6.64
C LEU A 8 2.53 5.94 -7.81
N LYS A 9 2.68 6.50 -9.02
CA LYS A 9 3.16 5.76 -10.20
C LYS A 9 4.65 5.41 -10.13
N ILE A 10 5.41 6.08 -9.25
CA ILE A 10 6.84 5.87 -9.03
C ILE A 10 7.07 4.91 -7.86
N LEU A 11 6.19 4.91 -6.87
CA LEU A 11 6.32 4.07 -5.69
C LEU A 11 6.14 2.58 -6.06
N ALA A 12 7.06 1.77 -5.55
CA ALA A 12 7.06 0.33 -5.73
C ALA A 12 7.27 -0.38 -4.40
N CYS A 13 6.72 -1.59 -4.29
CA CYS A 13 6.91 -2.44 -3.14
C CYS A 13 8.41 -2.75 -2.94
N PRO A 14 8.94 -2.66 -1.71
CA PRO A 14 10.35 -2.92 -1.45
C PRO A 14 10.78 -4.38 -1.70
N LEU A 15 9.83 -5.32 -1.67
CA LEU A 15 10.08 -6.75 -1.82
C LEU A 15 10.01 -7.22 -3.28
N ASP A 16 8.89 -6.98 -3.97
CA ASP A 16 8.63 -7.51 -5.31
C ASP A 16 8.76 -6.48 -6.43
N LYS A 17 9.03 -5.21 -6.09
CA LYS A 17 9.17 -4.08 -7.02
C LYS A 17 7.92 -3.79 -7.88
N GLY A 18 6.78 -4.39 -7.56
CA GLY A 18 5.52 -4.11 -8.24
C GLY A 18 4.81 -2.87 -7.70
N PRO A 19 3.73 -2.42 -8.36
CA PRO A 19 2.97 -1.23 -7.98
C PRO A 19 2.26 -1.42 -6.63
N LEU A 20 1.96 -0.30 -5.98
CA LEU A 20 1.22 -0.23 -4.72
C LEU A 20 -0.08 0.56 -4.93
N ILE A 21 -1.11 0.19 -4.17
CA ILE A 21 -2.42 0.87 -4.16
C ILE A 21 -2.49 1.73 -2.90
N LEU A 22 -2.92 2.98 -3.02
CA LEU A 22 -3.21 3.81 -1.85
C LEU A 22 -4.55 3.37 -1.26
N GLU A 23 -4.59 3.03 0.03
CA GLU A 23 -5.85 2.72 0.72
C GLU A 23 -6.78 3.94 0.76
N GLU A 24 -8.11 3.72 0.85
CA GLU A 24 -9.12 4.80 0.77
C GLU A 24 -8.93 5.89 1.83
N ASN A 25 -8.56 5.49 3.04
CA ASN A 25 -8.22 6.37 4.16
C ASN A 25 -6.93 7.19 3.92
N GLY A 26 -6.12 6.80 2.93
CA GLY A 26 -4.87 7.44 2.55
C GLY A 26 -3.74 7.30 3.58
N ASP A 27 -3.83 6.32 4.48
CA ASP A 27 -2.86 6.09 5.57
C ASP A 27 -1.88 4.93 5.30
N ALA A 28 -2.09 4.15 4.25
CA ALA A 28 -1.22 3.04 3.89
C ALA A 28 -1.17 2.78 2.38
N LEU A 29 -0.10 2.11 1.97
CA LEU A 29 0.11 1.58 0.62
C LEU A 29 0.01 0.06 0.64
N TYR A 30 -0.95 -0.49 -0.10
CA TYR A 30 -1.24 -1.91 -0.15
C TYR A 30 -0.61 -2.60 -1.36
N ASN A 31 -0.03 -3.78 -1.12
CA ASN A 31 0.40 -4.73 -2.14
C ASN A 31 -0.53 -5.96 -2.14
N PRO A 32 -1.45 -6.09 -3.12
CA PRO A 32 -2.38 -7.21 -3.21
C PRO A 32 -1.71 -8.55 -3.55
N ARG A 33 -0.52 -8.52 -4.15
CA ARG A 33 0.22 -9.73 -4.58
C ARG A 33 0.85 -10.46 -3.39
N LEU A 34 1.38 -9.69 -2.44
CA LEU A 34 2.01 -10.20 -1.22
C LEU A 34 1.09 -10.11 0.01
N ARG A 35 -0.11 -9.55 -0.13
CA ARG A 35 -1.06 -9.28 0.97
C ARG A 35 -0.42 -8.50 2.11
N ARG A 36 0.27 -7.42 1.76
CA ARG A 36 1.01 -6.59 2.73
C ARG A 36 0.69 -5.13 2.53
N ARG A 37 0.53 -4.40 3.62
CA ARG A 37 0.40 -2.94 3.61
C ARG A 37 1.61 -2.27 4.25
N TYR A 38 1.91 -1.06 3.82
CA TYR A 38 3.00 -0.23 4.32
C TYR A 38 2.43 1.09 4.84
N PRO A 39 2.62 1.44 6.12
CA PRO A 39 2.00 2.62 6.71
C PRO A 39 2.63 3.91 6.17
N ILE A 40 1.83 4.97 6.15
CA ILE A 40 2.23 6.34 5.86
C ILE A 40 2.19 7.10 7.19
N VAL A 41 3.37 7.46 7.71
CA VAL A 41 3.51 8.18 8.98
C VAL A 41 3.99 9.59 8.68
N ASP A 42 3.28 10.60 9.18
CA ASP A 42 3.56 12.02 8.91
C ASP A 42 3.67 12.35 7.41
N GLY A 43 2.86 11.67 6.59
CA GLY A 43 2.86 11.82 5.14
C GLY A 43 4.02 11.10 4.42
N ILE A 44 4.84 10.34 5.14
CA ILE A 44 6.00 9.61 4.61
C ILE A 44 5.68 8.11 4.53
N PRO A 45 5.65 7.52 3.33
CA PRO A 45 5.48 6.08 3.16
C PRO A 45 6.67 5.29 3.72
N GLN A 46 6.40 4.34 4.62
CA GLN A 46 7.42 3.46 5.21
C GLN A 46 7.67 2.24 4.33
N LEU A 47 8.37 2.44 3.20
CA LEU A 47 8.68 1.39 2.22
C LEU A 47 9.94 0.58 2.56
N LEU A 48 10.00 0.07 3.78
CA LEU A 48 11.03 -0.88 4.21
C LEU A 48 10.46 -2.30 4.24
N PRO A 49 11.25 -3.34 3.91
CA PRO A 49 10.82 -4.74 4.05
C PRO A 49 10.21 -5.07 5.43
N SER A 50 10.80 -4.53 6.50
CA SER A 50 10.39 -4.71 7.90
C SER A 50 9.12 -3.96 8.28
N SER A 51 8.77 -2.89 7.57
CA SER A 51 7.58 -2.08 7.86
C SER A 51 6.30 -2.64 7.25
N GLY A 52 6.41 -3.68 6.41
CA GLY A 52 5.23 -4.32 5.82
C GLY A 52 4.44 -5.12 6.85
N GLU A 53 3.15 -4.85 6.97
CA GLU A 53 2.22 -5.60 7.82
C GLU A 53 1.40 -6.55 6.96
N PRO A 54 1.22 -7.83 7.35
CA PRO A 54 0.34 -8.75 6.65
C PRO A 54 -1.13 -8.31 6.80
N VAL A 55 -1.90 -8.43 5.71
CA VAL A 55 -3.34 -8.20 5.69
C VAL A 55 -4.07 -9.55 5.73
N ALA A 56 -5.05 -9.68 6.62
CA ALA A 56 -5.84 -10.90 6.75
C ALA A 56 -6.84 -11.06 5.59
N ASP A 57 -7.17 -12.30 5.25
CA ASP A 57 -7.97 -12.63 4.06
C ASP A 57 -9.34 -11.91 4.01
N GLN A 58 -9.99 -11.71 5.15
CA GLN A 58 -11.30 -11.01 5.22
C GLN A 58 -11.22 -9.52 4.86
N GLU A 59 -10.04 -8.91 5.03
CA GLU A 59 -9.82 -7.49 4.74
C GLU A 59 -9.38 -7.27 3.28
N GLN A 60 -8.89 -8.33 2.63
CA GLN A 60 -8.44 -8.26 1.25
C GLN A 60 -9.57 -7.99 0.25
N ASP A 61 -10.74 -8.61 0.42
CA ASP A 61 -11.86 -8.44 -0.51
C ASP A 61 -12.32 -6.97 -0.54
N ARG A 62 -12.34 -6.30 0.62
CA ARG A 62 -12.68 -4.88 0.73
C ARG A 62 -11.68 -3.97 0.02
N LEU A 63 -10.38 -4.27 0.15
CA LEU A 63 -9.32 -3.48 -0.47
C LEU A 63 -9.27 -3.62 -1.99
N LEU A 64 -9.69 -4.77 -2.52
CA LEU A 64 -9.76 -5.01 -3.96
C LEU A 64 -10.98 -4.33 -4.61
N ASP A 65 -12.11 -4.23 -3.90
CA ASP A 65 -13.30 -3.53 -4.39
C ASP A 65 -13.14 -2.00 -4.41
N SER A 66 -12.20 -1.47 -3.63
CA SER A 66 -11.89 -0.04 -3.53
C SER A 66 -10.76 0.48 -4.44
N ALA A 67 -10.06 -0.43 -5.14
CA ALA A 67 -8.88 -0.14 -5.97
C ALA A 67 -9.22 0.18 -7.43
#